data_AF-A0A2M9EW74-F1
#
_entry.id   AF-A0A2M9EW74-F1
#
_cell.length_a   1.000
_cell.length_b   1.000
_cell.length_c   1.000
_cell.angle_alpha   90.00
_cell.angle_beta   90.00
_cell.angle_gamma   90.00
#
_symmetry.space_group_name_H-M   'P 1'
#
loop_
_entity.id
_entity.type
_entity.pdbx_description
1 polymer ?
#
loop_
_entity_poly.entity_id
_entity_poly.type
_entity_poly.pdbx_seq_one_letter_code
_entity_poly.pdbx_strand_id
1 'polypeptide(L)'
;MKMRSLMLFGLLTFPLLAHAQQPAAAEIRQKVARAATAYASAIACDAQVNPQNIVPLVPYTHMDNRFEALYAVIWQGDIGCGEGSGTGNDNILTVKIGMGDTYMVDVQESSPMVPFYLPARFSRVLRNSRDSITVETLEHGPRDANCCPTVKKQVRMRRDGRGHWSEAK
;
A
#
# COMPACT_ATOMS: atom_id res chain seq x y z
N MET A 1 -61.09 4.66 50.51
CA MET A 1 -60.25 5.83 50.18
C MET A 1 -58.86 5.35 49.77
N LYS A 2 -58.46 5.70 48.53
CA LYS A 2 -57.14 6.20 48.05
C LYS A 2 -55.86 5.49 48.58
N MET A 3 -54.84 5.13 47.80
CA MET A 3 -54.40 5.56 46.47
C MET A 3 -53.34 4.51 46.01
N ARG A 4 -53.46 3.95 44.80
CA ARG A 4 -52.37 3.14 44.20
C ARG A 4 -51.56 4.06 43.29
N SER A 5 -50.34 4.40 43.70
CA SER A 5 -49.35 5.08 42.84
C SER A 5 -48.86 4.11 41.78
N LEU A 6 -49.19 4.37 40.52
CA LEU A 6 -48.48 3.82 39.36
C LEU A 6 -47.39 4.83 38.98
N MET A 7 -46.12 4.48 39.22
CA MET A 7 -44.99 5.15 38.58
C MET A 7 -44.89 4.64 37.13
N LEU A 8 -45.19 5.52 36.17
CA LEU A 8 -44.81 5.32 34.78
C LEU A 8 -43.30 5.59 34.63
N PHE A 9 -42.51 4.54 34.40
CA PHE A 9 -41.15 4.67 33.91
C PHE A 9 -41.20 4.90 32.39
N GLY A 10 -40.99 6.15 31.98
CA GLY A 10 -40.79 6.51 30.57
C GLY A 10 -39.44 6.00 30.06
N LEU A 11 -39.47 5.01 29.17
CA LEU A 11 -38.30 4.54 28.43
C LEU A 11 -37.92 5.60 27.39
N LEU A 12 -36.89 6.38 27.68
CA LEU A 12 -36.18 7.23 26.71
C LEU A 12 -35.45 6.33 25.71
N THR A 13 -36.09 6.09 24.55
CA THR A 13 -35.43 5.49 23.38
C THR A 13 -34.52 6.52 22.74
N PHE A 14 -33.24 6.52 23.11
CA PHE A 14 -32.21 7.22 22.35
C PHE A 14 -31.99 6.47 21.02
N PRO A 15 -32.20 7.11 19.85
CA PRO A 15 -31.84 6.49 18.59
C PRO A 15 -30.31 6.36 18.55
N LEU A 16 -29.84 5.10 18.51
CA LEU A 16 -28.47 4.77 18.16
C LEU A 16 -28.21 5.27 16.74
N LEU A 17 -27.61 6.45 16.63
CA LEU A 17 -27.01 6.92 15.39
C LEU A 17 -25.87 5.95 15.06
N ALA A 18 -26.15 5.02 14.14
CA ALA A 18 -25.15 4.19 13.49
C ALA A 18 -24.15 5.12 12.79
N HIS A 19 -23.06 5.45 13.47
CA HIS A 19 -21.93 6.12 12.84
C HIS A 19 -21.36 5.13 11.84
N ALA A 20 -21.40 5.47 10.55
CA ALA A 20 -20.69 4.73 9.52
C ALA A 20 -19.22 4.66 9.94
N GLN A 21 -18.79 3.48 10.41
CA GLN A 21 -17.48 3.29 11.00
C GLN A 21 -16.45 3.41 9.87
N GLN A 22 -15.62 4.45 9.91
CA GLN A 22 -14.54 4.60 8.95
C GLN A 22 -13.62 3.36 9.05
N PRO A 23 -13.21 2.76 7.92
CA PRO A 23 -12.34 1.60 7.96
C PRO A 23 -11.00 1.97 8.59
N ALA A 24 -10.55 1.16 9.53
CA ALA A 24 -9.28 1.41 10.21
C ALA A 24 -8.13 1.31 9.19
N ALA A 25 -7.22 2.29 9.19
CA ALA A 25 -6.10 2.32 8.25
C ALA A 25 -5.25 1.02 8.26
N ALA A 26 -5.15 0.35 9.41
CA ALA A 26 -4.49 -0.94 9.54
C ALA A 26 -5.20 -2.06 8.78
N GLU A 27 -6.54 -2.11 8.83
CA GLU A 27 -7.34 -3.10 8.11
C GLU A 27 -7.19 -2.95 6.60
N ILE A 28 -7.25 -1.69 6.12
CA ILE A 28 -7.04 -1.36 4.71
C ILE A 28 -5.65 -1.81 4.27
N ARG A 29 -4.59 -1.49 5.03
CA ARG A 29 -3.22 -1.95 4.72
C ARG A 29 -3.13 -3.46 4.64
N GLN A 30 -3.80 -4.21 5.53
CA GLN A 30 -3.81 -5.67 5.45
C GLN A 30 -4.54 -6.20 4.20
N LYS A 31 -5.64 -5.56 3.78
CA LYS A 31 -6.35 -5.93 2.55
C LYS A 31 -5.51 -5.62 1.30
N VAL A 32 -4.85 -4.46 1.26
CA VAL A 32 -3.87 -4.11 0.22
C VAL A 32 -2.70 -5.09 0.20
N ALA A 33 -2.11 -5.40 1.36
CA ALA A 33 -1.01 -6.36 1.47
C ALA A 33 -1.41 -7.73 0.93
N ARG A 34 -2.61 -8.22 1.26
CA ARG A 34 -3.11 -9.51 0.77
C ARG A 34 -3.23 -9.55 -0.75
N ALA A 35 -3.84 -8.52 -1.35
CA ALA A 35 -3.95 -8.43 -2.82
C ALA A 35 -2.57 -8.35 -3.49
N ALA A 36 -1.68 -7.52 -2.94
CA ALA A 36 -0.31 -7.36 -3.40
C ALA A 36 0.50 -8.66 -3.32
N THR A 37 0.45 -9.38 -2.19
CA THR A 37 1.12 -10.66 -1.98
C THR A 37 0.59 -11.70 -2.95
N ALA A 38 -0.73 -11.82 -3.09
CA ALA A 38 -1.32 -12.81 -4.00
C ALA A 38 -0.86 -12.60 -5.46
N TYR A 39 -0.80 -11.36 -5.92
CA TYR A 39 -0.29 -11.03 -7.24
C TYR A 39 1.22 -11.31 -7.35
N ALA A 40 2.03 -10.78 -6.43
CA ALA A 40 3.48 -10.93 -6.45
C ALA A 40 3.91 -12.41 -6.44
N SER A 41 3.31 -13.23 -5.57
CA SER A 41 3.57 -14.67 -5.49
C SER A 41 3.11 -15.46 -6.71
N ALA A 42 2.21 -14.92 -7.53
CA ALA A 42 1.76 -15.57 -8.76
C ALA A 42 2.73 -15.36 -9.93
N ILE A 43 3.56 -14.32 -9.89
CA ILE A 43 4.42 -13.92 -11.02
C ILE A 43 5.91 -13.96 -10.72
N ALA A 44 6.30 -14.14 -9.46
CA ALA A 44 7.68 -14.07 -9.01
C ALA A 44 8.04 -15.14 -7.98
N CYS A 45 9.30 -15.52 -8.00
CA CYS A 45 9.95 -16.26 -6.94
C CYS A 45 10.42 -15.29 -5.83
N ASP A 46 10.52 -15.80 -4.61
CA ASP A 46 10.97 -15.05 -3.42
C ASP A 46 10.23 -13.72 -3.20
N ALA A 47 8.95 -13.69 -3.58
CA ALA A 47 8.11 -12.51 -3.48
C ALA A 47 7.93 -12.05 -2.02
N GLN A 48 8.38 -10.83 -1.73
CA GLN A 48 8.33 -10.21 -0.41
C GLN A 48 7.57 -8.90 -0.47
N VAL A 49 6.39 -8.90 0.13
CA VAL A 49 5.55 -7.72 0.33
C VAL A 49 5.56 -7.35 1.80
N ASN A 50 6.10 -6.18 2.14
CA ASN A 50 6.06 -5.64 3.50
C ASN A 50 4.91 -4.61 3.61
N PRO A 51 3.95 -4.78 4.54
CA PRO A 51 2.88 -3.80 4.75
C PRO A 51 3.34 -2.36 5.06
N GLN A 52 4.57 -2.19 5.56
CA GLN A 52 5.18 -0.87 5.78
C GLN A 52 5.55 -0.15 4.48
N ASN A 53 5.70 -0.89 3.38
CA ASN A 53 6.01 -0.36 2.04
C ASN A 53 4.74 0.00 1.25
N ILE A 54 3.56 -0.10 1.87
CA ILE A 54 2.29 0.32 1.28
C ILE A 54 2.15 1.83 1.41
N VAL A 55 2.05 2.48 0.27
CA VAL A 55 1.99 3.94 0.12
C VAL A 55 0.58 4.36 -0.29
N PRO A 56 -0.20 4.98 0.60
CA PRO A 56 -1.51 5.52 0.24
C PRO A 56 -1.35 6.79 -0.61
N LEU A 57 -1.46 6.66 -1.93
CA LEU A 57 -1.42 7.80 -2.86
C LEU A 57 -2.71 8.61 -2.80
N VAL A 58 -3.84 7.91 -2.77
CA VAL A 58 -5.16 8.45 -2.46
C VAL A 58 -5.77 7.55 -1.40
N PRO A 59 -5.84 7.97 -0.12
CA PRO A 59 -6.33 7.12 0.94
C PRO A 59 -7.85 6.95 0.88
N TYR A 60 -8.33 5.73 1.07
CA TYR A 60 -9.73 5.47 1.39
C TYR A 60 -10.04 5.99 2.79
N THR A 61 -10.88 7.03 2.86
CA THR A 61 -11.24 7.69 4.13
C THR A 61 -12.75 7.73 4.37
N HIS A 62 -13.55 7.62 3.32
CA HIS A 62 -15.02 7.60 3.38
C HIS A 62 -15.59 6.84 2.19
N MET A 63 -16.78 6.26 2.32
CA MET A 63 -17.40 5.41 1.29
C MET A 63 -17.40 6.05 -0.10
N ASP A 64 -17.62 7.36 -0.19
CA ASP A 64 -17.74 8.07 -1.47
C ASP A 64 -16.41 8.17 -2.23
N ASN A 65 -15.26 8.14 -1.55
CA ASN A 65 -13.95 8.19 -2.19
C ASN A 65 -13.31 6.82 -2.41
N ARG A 66 -14.05 5.73 -2.14
CA ARG A 66 -13.52 4.36 -2.23
C ARG A 66 -12.94 4.03 -3.60
N PHE A 67 -13.66 4.36 -4.68
CA PHE A 67 -13.24 4.04 -6.04
C PHE A 67 -12.08 4.92 -6.54
N GLU A 68 -11.80 6.02 -5.85
CA GLU A 68 -10.64 6.87 -6.11
C GLU A 68 -9.40 6.43 -5.34
N ALA A 69 -9.57 5.55 -4.35
CA ALA A 69 -8.50 5.11 -3.48
C ALA A 69 -7.42 4.34 -4.25
N LEU A 70 -6.18 4.73 -4.02
CA LEU A 70 -5.02 4.30 -4.78
C LEU A 70 -3.84 4.05 -3.84
N TYR A 71 -3.28 2.85 -3.93
CA TYR A 71 -2.14 2.44 -3.12
C TYR A 71 -1.01 1.94 -4.01
N ALA A 72 0.17 2.53 -3.88
CA ALA A 72 1.37 1.93 -4.44
C ALA A 72 1.99 0.98 -3.41
N VAL A 73 2.57 -0.13 -3.86
CA VAL A 73 3.28 -1.07 -3.00
C VAL A 73 4.62 -1.37 -3.63
N ILE A 74 5.69 -1.07 -2.91
CA ILE A 74 7.05 -1.44 -3.31
C ILE A 74 7.37 -2.79 -2.67
N TRP A 75 7.74 -3.75 -3.51
CA TRP A 75 7.95 -5.14 -3.12
C TRP A 75 9.22 -5.70 -3.78
N GLN A 76 9.77 -6.77 -3.22
CA GLN A 76 10.98 -7.43 -3.74
C GLN A 76 10.63 -8.81 -4.30
N GLY A 77 11.23 -9.19 -5.42
CA GLY A 77 11.07 -10.53 -5.97
C GLY A 77 11.75 -10.71 -7.32
N ASP A 78 11.93 -11.97 -7.70
CA ASP A 78 12.48 -12.39 -8.99
C ASP A 78 11.32 -12.73 -9.94
N ILE A 79 10.85 -11.73 -10.70
CA ILE A 79 9.76 -11.90 -11.66
C ILE A 79 10.22 -12.85 -12.76
N GLY A 80 9.41 -13.89 -13.03
CA GLY A 80 9.74 -14.92 -14.00
C GLY A 80 10.72 -15.98 -13.49
N CYS A 81 11.15 -15.90 -12.23
CA CYS A 81 12.02 -16.89 -11.58
C CYS A 81 13.29 -17.15 -12.40
N GLY A 82 14.05 -16.09 -12.70
CA GLY A 82 15.23 -16.16 -13.55
C GLY A 82 16.40 -16.98 -12.98
N GLU A 83 16.38 -17.28 -11.68
CA GLU A 83 17.40 -17.99 -10.91
C GLU A 83 18.77 -17.26 -10.87
N GLY A 84 19.36 -17.12 -9.67
CA GLY A 84 20.70 -16.56 -9.48
C GLY A 84 20.80 -15.43 -8.45
N SER A 85 22.01 -15.16 -7.96
CA SER A 85 22.22 -14.04 -7.03
C SER A 85 22.03 -12.70 -7.75
N GLY A 86 21.05 -11.91 -7.34
CA GLY A 86 20.78 -10.58 -7.90
C GLY A 86 19.66 -10.52 -8.94
N THR A 87 18.92 -11.62 -9.15
CA THR A 87 17.72 -11.61 -10.01
C THR A 87 16.50 -10.99 -9.32
N GLY A 88 16.48 -11.01 -7.98
CA GLY A 88 15.49 -10.30 -7.18
C GLY A 88 15.67 -8.78 -7.25
N ASN A 89 14.66 -8.09 -7.76
CA ASN A 89 14.65 -6.63 -7.93
C ASN A 89 13.56 -5.97 -7.09
N ASP A 90 13.70 -4.66 -6.86
CA ASP A 90 12.62 -3.83 -6.35
C ASP A 90 11.59 -3.59 -7.46
N ASN A 91 10.34 -3.88 -7.17
CA ASN A 91 9.21 -3.78 -8.09
C ASN A 91 8.12 -2.89 -7.48
N ILE A 92 7.22 -2.41 -8.32
CA ILE A 92 6.06 -1.63 -7.87
C ILE A 92 4.76 -2.26 -8.36
N LEU A 93 3.72 -2.18 -7.54
CA LEU A 93 2.36 -2.49 -7.96
C LEU A 93 1.41 -1.41 -7.47
N THR A 94 0.27 -1.32 -8.15
CA THR A 94 -0.81 -0.41 -7.82
C THR A 94 -2.05 -1.20 -7.42
N VAL A 95 -2.56 -0.98 -6.21
CA VAL A 95 -3.80 -1.58 -5.70
C VAL A 95 -4.92 -0.54 -5.71
N LYS A 96 -6.06 -0.92 -6.27
CA LYS A 96 -7.31 -0.15 -6.31
C LYS A 96 -8.40 -0.90 -5.54
N ILE A 97 -9.44 -0.18 -5.12
CA ILE A 97 -10.61 -0.75 -4.46
C ILE A 97 -11.78 -0.81 -5.45
N GLY A 98 -12.24 -2.02 -5.73
CA GLY A 98 -13.34 -2.32 -6.65
C GLY A 98 -14.70 -2.40 -5.96
N MET A 99 -15.69 -2.96 -6.66
CA MET A 99 -17.02 -3.22 -6.11
C MET A 99 -16.96 -4.26 -4.96
N GLY A 100 -17.89 -4.18 -4.00
CA GLY A 100 -17.91 -5.08 -2.84
C GLY A 100 -16.66 -5.05 -1.92
N ASP A 101 -15.96 -3.93 -1.82
CA ASP A 101 -14.70 -3.80 -1.04
C ASP A 101 -13.61 -4.78 -1.47
N THR A 102 -13.58 -5.13 -2.75
CA THR A 102 -12.54 -5.97 -3.34
C THR A 102 -11.27 -5.15 -3.58
N TYR A 103 -10.12 -5.70 -3.20
CA TYR A 103 -8.81 -5.07 -3.41
C TYR A 103 -8.11 -5.81 -4.54
N MET A 104 -7.70 -5.08 -5.57
CA MET A 104 -7.20 -5.67 -6.80
C MET A 104 -5.98 -4.90 -7.31
N VAL A 105 -5.03 -5.64 -7.87
CA VAL A 105 -3.87 -5.07 -8.54
C VAL A 105 -4.29 -4.60 -9.93
N ASP A 106 -3.98 -3.35 -10.25
CA ASP A 106 -4.08 -2.85 -11.62
C ASP A 106 -2.82 -3.21 -12.39
N VAL A 107 -2.91 -4.26 -13.21
CA VAL A 107 -1.79 -4.79 -13.98
C VAL A 107 -1.21 -3.77 -14.96
N GLN A 108 -2.02 -2.83 -15.48
CA GLN A 108 -1.54 -1.81 -16.42
C GLN A 108 -0.67 -0.75 -15.74
N GLU A 109 -0.76 -0.64 -14.41
CA GLU A 109 -0.01 0.32 -13.59
C GLU A 109 1.00 -0.38 -12.65
N SER A 110 1.35 -1.64 -12.94
CA SER A 110 2.16 -2.49 -12.06
C SER A 110 3.25 -3.23 -12.85
N SER A 111 4.35 -3.58 -12.18
CA SER A 111 5.36 -4.49 -12.74
C SER A 111 4.74 -5.87 -13.01
N PRO A 112 5.15 -6.57 -14.08
CA PRO A 112 6.20 -6.20 -15.04
C PRO A 112 5.76 -5.27 -16.18
N MET A 113 4.45 -5.01 -16.35
CA MET A 113 3.94 -4.14 -17.43
C MET A 113 4.49 -2.72 -17.34
N VAL A 114 4.63 -2.21 -16.12
CA VAL A 114 5.29 -0.95 -15.80
C VAL A 114 6.69 -1.24 -15.26
N PRO A 115 7.75 -0.81 -15.99
CA PRO A 115 9.10 -0.85 -15.48
C PRO A 115 9.22 0.04 -14.24
N PHE A 116 9.89 -0.46 -13.21
CA PHE A 116 10.22 0.29 -12.01
C PHE A 116 11.69 0.06 -11.71
N TYR A 117 12.44 1.16 -11.64
CA TYR A 117 13.87 1.13 -11.39
C TYR A 117 14.22 2.14 -10.31
N LEU A 118 14.95 1.67 -9.32
CA LEU A 118 15.61 2.50 -8.32
C LEU A 118 17.12 2.41 -8.57
N PRO A 119 17.86 3.51 -8.36
CA PRO A 119 19.31 3.51 -8.57
C PRO A 119 20.07 2.62 -7.57
N ALA A 120 19.41 2.23 -6.47
CA ALA A 120 19.95 1.34 -5.45
C ALA A 120 18.80 0.67 -4.67
N ARG A 121 19.15 -0.28 -3.80
CA ARG A 121 18.16 -1.12 -3.08
C ARG A 121 17.21 -0.27 -2.24
N PHE A 122 15.91 -0.48 -2.40
CA PHE A 122 14.89 0.14 -1.56
C PHE A 122 15.08 -0.21 -0.08
N SER A 123 14.93 0.79 0.78
CA SER A 123 14.90 0.60 2.24
C SER A 123 13.54 0.94 2.83
N ARG A 124 13.03 2.15 2.60
CA ARG A 124 11.76 2.62 3.16
C ARG A 124 11.19 3.80 2.41
N VAL A 125 9.90 4.03 2.60
CA VAL A 125 9.20 5.23 2.11
C VAL A 125 9.42 6.37 3.10
N LEU A 126 9.76 7.55 2.59
CA LEU A 126 9.97 8.76 3.38
C LEU A 126 8.77 9.71 3.32
N ARG A 127 8.25 9.93 2.11
CA ARG A 127 7.15 10.86 1.83
C ARG A 127 6.39 10.41 0.59
N ASN A 128 5.14 10.83 0.46
CA ASN A 128 4.37 10.62 -0.76
C ASN A 128 3.33 11.72 -0.99
N SER A 129 2.91 11.84 -2.24
CA SER A 129 1.71 12.56 -2.69
C SER A 129 0.87 11.59 -3.53
N ARG A 130 -0.14 12.10 -4.25
CA ARG A 130 -0.91 11.34 -5.23
C ARG A 130 -0.04 10.77 -6.36
N ASP A 131 0.99 11.50 -6.71
CA ASP A 131 1.74 11.45 -7.97
C ASP A 131 3.26 11.42 -7.75
N SER A 132 3.72 11.35 -6.49
CA SER A 132 5.13 11.16 -6.18
C SER A 132 5.36 10.33 -4.92
N ILE A 133 6.47 9.60 -4.89
CA ILE A 133 6.96 8.87 -3.72
C ILE A 133 8.43 9.22 -3.55
N THR A 134 8.82 9.67 -2.36
CA THR A 134 10.23 9.78 -1.99
C THR A 134 10.61 8.58 -1.13
N VAL A 135 11.63 7.87 -1.55
CA VAL A 135 12.13 6.66 -0.89
C VAL A 135 13.57 6.87 -0.42
N GLU A 136 13.95 6.13 0.62
CA GLU A 136 15.34 5.91 1.00
C GLU A 136 15.83 4.66 0.28
N THR A 137 16.98 4.77 -0.38
CA THR A 137 17.71 3.65 -0.98
C THR A 137 19.06 3.46 -0.28
N LEU A 138 19.62 2.25 -0.39
CA LEU A 138 20.90 1.88 0.20
C LEU A 138 21.90 1.49 -0.89
N GLU A 139 23.00 2.24 -0.95
CA GLU A 139 24.16 2.01 -1.80
C GLU A 139 25.30 1.40 -0.97
N HIS A 140 26.19 0.66 -1.62
CA HIS A 140 27.39 0.12 -0.98
C HIS A 140 28.41 1.25 -0.74
N GLY A 141 28.81 1.39 0.52
CA GLY A 141 29.98 2.17 0.90
C GLY A 141 31.28 1.40 0.67
N PRO A 142 32.44 2.08 0.78
CA PRO A 142 33.75 1.47 0.50
C PRO A 142 34.15 0.29 1.39
N ARG A 143 33.45 0.08 2.51
CA ARG A 143 33.73 -0.97 3.50
C ARG A 143 32.56 -1.92 3.73
N ASP A 144 31.50 -1.79 2.93
CA ASP A 144 30.32 -2.62 3.10
C ASP A 144 30.57 -4.04 2.59
N ALA A 145 30.15 -5.04 3.34
CA ALA A 145 30.05 -6.40 2.82
C ALA A 145 28.99 -6.46 1.71
N ASN A 146 29.14 -7.36 0.73
CA ASN A 146 28.26 -7.48 -0.44
C ASN A 146 26.77 -7.67 -0.10
N CYS A 147 26.42 -8.17 1.08
CA CYS A 147 25.03 -8.33 1.51
C CYS A 147 24.35 -7.03 1.96
N CYS A 148 25.14 -6.04 2.35
CA CYS A 148 24.76 -5.14 3.42
C CYS A 148 25.17 -3.70 3.12
N PRO A 149 24.51 -3.05 2.14
CA PRO A 149 24.74 -1.63 1.84
C PRO A 149 24.29 -0.74 3.01
N THR A 150 25.06 0.31 3.29
CA THR A 150 24.83 1.22 4.43
C THR A 150 24.66 2.69 4.04
N VAL A 151 25.06 3.08 2.83
CA VAL A 151 25.01 4.48 2.39
C VAL A 151 23.59 4.83 1.97
N LYS A 152 22.95 5.73 2.75
CA LYS A 152 21.57 6.16 2.50
C LYS A 152 21.50 7.27 1.46
N LYS A 153 20.61 7.13 0.50
CA LYS A 153 20.27 8.16 -0.48
C LYS A 153 18.76 8.34 -0.56
N GLN A 154 18.32 9.57 -0.84
CA GLN A 154 16.91 9.85 -1.08
C GLN A 154 16.66 9.94 -2.57
N VAL A 155 15.64 9.23 -3.04
CA VAL A 155 15.23 9.23 -4.45
C VAL A 155 13.77 9.61 -4.52
N ARG A 156 13.43 10.56 -5.39
CA ARG A 156 12.04 10.94 -5.63
C ARG A 156 11.57 10.33 -6.94
N MET A 157 10.56 9.49 -6.86
CA MET A 157 9.86 8.93 -8.02
C MET A 157 8.60 9.75 -8.30
N ARG A 158 8.29 9.99 -9.57
CA ARG A 158 7.07 10.65 -10.04
C ARG A 158 6.26 9.69 -10.91
N ARG A 159 4.95 9.67 -10.69
CA ARG A 159 3.96 8.91 -11.43
C ARG A 159 3.40 9.78 -12.56
N ASP A 160 3.35 9.26 -13.78
CA ASP A 160 2.69 9.93 -14.89
C ASP A 160 1.16 9.67 -14.91
N GLY A 161 0.45 10.24 -15.89
CA GLY A 161 -1.00 10.06 -16.04
C GLY A 161 -1.43 8.62 -16.39
N ARG A 162 -0.49 7.77 -16.82
CA ARG A 162 -0.70 6.34 -17.14
C ARG A 162 -0.30 5.42 -15.99
N GLY A 163 0.19 5.97 -14.88
CA GLY A 163 0.65 5.18 -13.74
C GLY A 163 2.10 4.68 -13.84
N HIS A 164 2.88 5.19 -14.80
CA HIS A 164 4.28 4.82 -14.94
C HIS A 164 5.15 5.66 -14.02
N TRP A 165 6.22 5.05 -13.50
CA TRP A 165 7.09 5.67 -12.51
C TRP A 165 8.47 5.97 -13.10
N SER A 166 8.98 7.17 -12.84
CA SER A 166 10.33 7.58 -13.21
C SER A 166 10.95 8.45 -12.13
N GLU A 167 12.27 8.43 -11.99
CA GLU A 167 12.99 9.37 -11.12
C GLU A 167 12.72 10.82 -11.55
N ALA A 168 12.39 11.66 -10.58
CA ALA A 168 12.26 13.10 -10.77
C ALA A 168 13.66 13.73 -10.70
N LYS A 169 14.08 14.36 -11.80
CA LYS A 169 15.31 15.16 -11.85
C LYS A 169 15.16 16.48 -11.09
#